data_AF-A0A0G4G2X1-F1
#
_entry.id   AF-A0A0G4G2X1-F1
#
_cell.length_a   1.000
_cell.length_b   1.000
_cell.length_c   1.000
_cell.angle_alpha   90.00
_cell.angle_beta   90.00
_cell.angle_gamma   90.00
#
_symmetry.space_group_name_H-M   'P 1'
#
loop_
_entity.id
_entity.type
_entity.pdbx_description
1 polymer ?
#
loop_
_entity_poly.entity_id
_entity_poly.type
_entity_poly.pdbx_seq_one_letter_code
_entity_poly.pdbx_strand_id
1 'polypeptide(L)'
;MGGLISTHDTSRDDGNDILILPDGTNAVASHEIVDGIRDGTLTLHRATDLLVNEGASAHCIVRVGKGSRSPIQLAIEHHRTADSVAILRLLIERGGPDINYSGDGNLWDPPVRMAIRCGRYDLVNLLLDCPDAQLRELGLLWCVAFYARGGAVSAAEKLAMVKRLVRVGGVALIREGGGPGNALHWFCRWPLADPSAQMELIAYLEHKAGRPIVDEMDSAGRTPLFLAYESHSLASVRLLLRKGASITAAGVTPEGLREAGRVGQEEIRWTRAIVYCGYLRRDFPRQVSIPVKTALLPIRALTSTRLPADVIARIAQFTLAPRVRVVIPIGERFLDIRINRLANDCVSAVYHSVRETGGPQDIVAHQYADLMREIRRTASNLEFVLVADRRGSSGC
;
A
#
# COMPACT_ATOMS: atom_id res chain seq x y z
N MET A 1 20.14 41.21 -2.45
CA MET A 1 20.73 41.21 -1.09
C MET A 1 19.81 42.03 -0.21
N GLY A 2 18.79 41.41 0.39
CA GLY A 2 17.97 42.03 1.44
C GLY A 2 18.27 41.28 2.73
N GLY A 3 18.68 42.00 3.77
CA GLY A 3 19.10 41.41 5.04
C GLY A 3 17.90 40.89 5.82
N LEU A 4 18.06 39.76 6.51
CA LEU A 4 17.15 39.30 7.55
C LEU A 4 17.61 39.95 8.87
N ILE A 5 16.76 40.72 9.53
CA ILE A 5 17.07 41.30 10.85
C ILE A 5 16.59 40.34 11.94
N SER A 6 17.52 39.90 12.80
CA SER A 6 17.20 39.22 14.06
C SER A 6 16.77 40.27 15.07
N THR A 7 15.47 40.38 15.34
CA THR A 7 14.97 41.26 16.41
C THR A 7 15.23 40.59 17.75
N HIS A 8 16.35 40.94 18.39
CA HIS A 8 16.57 40.66 19.80
C HIS A 8 15.67 41.58 20.63
N ASP A 9 14.53 41.06 21.09
CA ASP A 9 13.80 41.71 22.18
C ASP A 9 14.42 41.27 23.51
N THR A 10 15.21 42.16 24.10
CA THR A 10 15.96 41.93 25.34
C THR A 10 15.04 42.08 26.55
N SER A 11 14.17 41.09 26.80
CA SER A 11 13.74 40.74 28.17
C SER A 11 12.89 39.47 28.21
N ARG A 12 13.54 38.30 28.25
CA ARG A 12 13.15 37.10 29.01
C ARG A 12 14.07 35.94 28.62
N ASP A 13 15.04 35.69 29.50
CA ASP A 13 16.06 34.65 29.42
C ASP A 13 15.50 33.31 29.93
N ASP A 14 14.48 32.79 29.24
CA ASP A 14 13.86 31.49 29.55
C ASP A 14 13.70 30.68 28.26
N GLY A 15 14.77 30.07 27.72
CA GLY A 15 14.67 29.06 26.65
C GLY A 15 13.91 29.48 25.38
N ASN A 16 13.78 30.78 25.12
CA ASN A 16 12.77 31.36 24.24
C ASN A 16 13.05 31.12 22.75
N ASP A 17 12.00 30.72 22.04
CA ASP A 17 11.99 30.61 20.59
C ASP A 17 12.30 31.96 19.95
N ILE A 18 13.25 32.01 19.02
CA ILE A 18 13.65 33.26 18.35
C ILE A 18 12.79 33.43 17.10
N LEU A 19 12.03 34.52 17.05
CA LEU A 19 11.25 34.90 15.87
C LEU A 19 12.13 35.67 14.88
N ILE A 20 12.27 35.15 13.67
CA ILE A 20 12.96 35.81 12.56
C ILE A 20 11.89 36.41 11.65
N LEU A 21 11.95 37.73 11.46
CA LEU A 21 10.95 38.49 10.74
C LEU A 21 11.54 39.17 9.50
N PRO A 22 10.75 39.29 8.41
CA PRO A 22 11.09 40.17 7.30
C PRO A 22 11.07 41.65 7.73
N ASP A 23 11.92 42.46 7.11
CA ASP A 23 12.00 43.90 7.35
C ASP A 23 10.66 44.60 7.10
N GLY A 24 10.28 45.53 7.99
CA GLY A 24 9.05 46.33 7.86
C GLY A 24 7.77 45.64 8.33
N THR A 25 7.86 44.51 9.02
CA THR A 25 6.69 43.79 9.56
C THR A 25 6.41 44.15 11.02
N ASN A 26 5.14 44.05 11.46
CA ASN A 26 4.78 44.30 12.84
C ASN A 26 5.20 43.12 13.72
N ALA A 27 6.27 43.30 14.48
CA ALA A 27 6.83 42.23 15.32
C ALA A 27 5.88 41.77 16.42
N VAL A 28 5.19 42.70 17.10
CA VAL A 28 4.26 42.38 18.19
C VAL A 28 3.10 41.54 17.67
N ALA A 29 2.49 41.96 16.57
CA ALA A 29 1.39 41.22 15.96
C ALA A 29 1.86 39.84 15.42
N SER A 30 3.10 39.75 14.93
CA SER A 30 3.69 38.48 14.47
C SER A 30 3.98 37.50 15.61
N HIS A 31 4.43 38.01 16.77
CA HIS A 31 4.57 37.23 18.00
C HIS A 31 3.21 36.70 18.48
N GLU A 32 2.17 37.55 18.49
CA GLU A 32 0.83 37.14 18.90
C GLU A 32 0.27 36.01 18.03
N ILE A 33 0.48 36.04 16.72
CA ILE A 33 0.11 34.92 15.83
C ILE A 33 0.83 33.63 16.23
N VAL A 34 2.15 33.69 16.41
CA VAL A 34 2.97 32.51 16.72
C VAL A 34 2.58 31.90 18.07
N ASP A 35 2.43 32.74 19.09
CA ASP A 35 2.07 32.29 20.43
C ASP A 35 0.63 31.77 20.46
N GLY A 36 -0.31 32.47 19.81
CA GLY A 36 -1.69 31.98 19.68
C GLY A 36 -1.80 30.65 18.93
N ILE A 37 -0.97 30.42 17.91
CA ILE A 37 -0.89 29.13 17.20
C ILE A 37 -0.33 28.05 18.13
N ARG A 38 0.77 28.35 18.84
CA ARG A 38 1.46 27.40 19.72
C ARG A 38 0.57 26.97 20.88
N ASP A 39 -0.17 27.90 21.45
CA ASP A 39 -1.06 27.66 22.59
C ASP A 39 -2.42 27.09 22.14
N GLY A 40 -2.71 27.11 20.84
CA GLY A 40 -3.98 26.64 20.29
C GLY A 40 -5.16 27.57 20.60
N THR A 41 -4.89 28.84 20.90
CA THR A 41 -5.88 29.84 21.31
C THR A 41 -6.26 30.81 20.18
N LEU A 42 -5.50 30.83 19.09
CA LEU A 42 -5.74 31.72 17.96
C LEU A 42 -7.07 31.38 17.27
N THR A 43 -7.97 32.35 17.18
CA THR A 43 -9.21 32.22 16.40
C THR A 43 -9.03 32.72 14.99
N LEU A 44 -9.87 32.26 14.05
CA LEU A 44 -9.83 32.76 12.67
C LEU A 44 -10.02 34.27 12.59
N HIS A 45 -10.93 34.83 13.39
CA HIS A 45 -11.18 36.27 13.44
C HIS A 45 -9.90 37.02 13.86
N ARG A 46 -9.28 36.61 14.96
CA ARG A 46 -8.07 37.27 15.46
C ARG A 46 -6.89 37.10 14.49
N ALA A 47 -6.74 35.92 13.90
CA ALA A 47 -5.74 35.68 12.85
C ALA A 47 -5.93 36.62 11.65
N THR A 48 -7.18 36.88 11.27
CA THR A 48 -7.52 37.80 10.17
C THR A 48 -7.16 39.24 10.54
N ASP A 49 -7.52 39.71 11.74
CA ASP A 49 -7.16 41.07 12.17
C ASP A 49 -5.64 41.28 12.18
N LEU A 50 -4.90 40.31 12.75
CA LEU A 50 -3.45 40.39 12.87
C LEU A 50 -2.76 40.44 11.49
N LEU A 51 -3.15 39.54 10.57
CA LEU A 51 -2.53 39.44 9.25
C LEU A 51 -2.99 40.53 8.26
N VAL A 52 -4.22 41.01 8.38
CA VAL A 52 -4.83 41.94 7.41
C VAL A 52 -4.75 43.38 7.87
N ASN A 53 -5.07 43.64 9.13
CA ASN A 53 -5.23 45.00 9.64
C ASN A 53 -4.00 45.48 10.41
N GLU A 54 -3.30 44.59 11.12
CA GLU A 54 -2.20 44.95 12.02
C GLU A 54 -0.79 44.71 11.43
N GLY A 55 -0.70 44.16 10.21
CA GLY A 55 0.56 44.02 9.48
C GLY A 55 1.49 42.92 10.02
N ALA A 56 0.92 41.89 10.65
CA ALA A 56 1.68 40.71 11.06
C ALA A 56 2.23 39.94 9.84
N SER A 57 3.42 39.37 9.99
CA SER A 57 4.07 38.60 8.93
C SER A 57 3.61 37.15 8.92
N ALA A 58 3.10 36.69 7.78
CA ALA A 58 2.89 35.27 7.53
C ALA A 58 4.22 34.54 7.26
N HIS A 59 5.28 35.24 6.84
CA HIS A 59 6.60 34.72 6.41
C HIS A 59 7.61 34.50 7.55
N CYS A 60 7.21 34.63 8.82
CA CYS A 60 8.14 34.52 9.92
C CYS A 60 8.72 33.11 10.06
N ILE A 61 9.94 32.98 10.59
CA ILE A 61 10.56 31.71 10.92
C ILE A 61 10.80 31.68 12.43
N VAL A 62 10.31 30.64 13.08
CA VAL A 62 10.43 30.43 14.53
C VAL A 62 11.55 29.43 14.77
N ARG A 63 12.62 29.86 15.43
CA ARG A 63 13.67 28.93 15.88
C ARG A 63 13.22 28.25 17.16
N VAL A 64 13.03 26.93 17.09
CA VAL A 64 12.64 26.08 18.20
C VAL A 64 13.82 25.17 18.56
N GLY A 65 14.54 25.52 19.63
CA GLY A 65 15.76 24.82 20.05
C GLY A 65 16.83 24.77 18.95
N LYS A 66 17.16 23.57 18.45
CA LYS A 66 18.17 23.35 17.38
C LYS A 66 17.60 23.36 15.96
N GLY A 67 16.30 23.61 15.79
CA GLY A 67 15.68 23.64 14.47
C GLY A 67 14.83 24.89 14.26
N SER A 68 14.26 24.99 13.07
CA SER A 68 13.37 26.09 12.68
C SER A 68 12.04 25.57 12.15
N ARG A 69 11.01 26.39 12.34
CA ARG A 69 9.61 26.11 12.00
C ARG A 69 8.97 27.33 11.35
N SER A 70 8.15 27.06 10.35
CA SER A 70 7.19 28.01 9.81
C SER A 70 5.92 28.09 10.67
N PRO A 71 5.15 29.19 10.60
CA PRO A 71 3.80 29.27 11.14
C PRO A 71 2.88 28.15 10.64
N ILE A 72 3.05 27.73 9.39
CA ILE A 72 2.35 26.60 8.79
C ILE A 72 2.65 25.31 9.56
N GLN A 73 3.94 25.02 9.82
CA GLN A 73 4.33 23.84 10.61
C GLN A 73 3.83 23.93 12.06
N LEU A 74 3.89 25.10 12.69
CA LEU A 74 3.37 25.29 14.06
C LEU A 74 1.85 25.07 14.13
N ALA A 75 1.10 25.57 13.14
CA ALA A 75 -0.34 25.35 13.05
C ALA A 75 -0.67 23.86 12.85
N ILE A 76 0.15 23.14 12.10
CA ILE A 76 0.01 21.69 11.94
C ILE A 76 0.34 20.96 13.24
N GLU A 77 1.35 21.38 13.98
CA GLU A 77 1.84 20.67 15.16
C GLU A 77 0.97 20.93 16.40
N HIS A 78 0.63 22.19 16.67
CA HIS A 78 0.07 22.61 17.96
C HIS A 78 -1.40 23.03 17.89
N HIS A 79 -1.82 23.67 16.79
CA HIS A 79 -3.17 24.20 16.71
C HIS A 79 -4.20 23.11 16.42
N ARG A 80 -5.06 22.76 17.40
CA ARG A 80 -5.97 21.59 17.35
C ARG A 80 -7.45 21.96 17.41
N THR A 81 -7.80 23.21 17.11
CA THR A 81 -9.19 23.71 17.16
C THR A 81 -9.90 23.58 15.80
N ALA A 82 -11.21 23.83 15.77
CA ALA A 82 -12.02 23.86 14.54
C ALA A 82 -11.49 24.88 13.51
N ASP A 83 -10.84 25.95 13.96
CA ASP A 83 -10.32 27.02 13.10
C ASP A 83 -9.01 26.63 12.40
N SER A 84 -8.37 25.53 12.78
CA SER A 84 -7.05 25.14 12.27
C SER A 84 -6.96 25.09 10.75
N VAL A 85 -7.98 24.55 10.09
CA VAL A 85 -8.00 24.46 8.62
C VAL A 85 -8.09 25.85 8.00
N ALA A 86 -8.93 26.72 8.56
CA ALA A 86 -9.14 28.07 8.06
C ALA A 86 -7.91 28.97 8.32
N ILE A 87 -7.28 28.85 9.49
CA ILE A 87 -6.05 29.55 9.82
C ILE A 87 -4.91 29.12 8.91
N LEU A 88 -4.74 27.81 8.67
CA LEU A 88 -3.72 27.33 7.73
C LEU A 88 -3.97 27.87 6.31
N ARG A 89 -5.23 27.90 5.88
CA ARG A 89 -5.63 28.44 4.58
C ARG A 89 -5.29 29.93 4.46
N LEU A 90 -5.63 30.71 5.49
CA LEU A 90 -5.31 32.14 5.58
C LEU A 90 -3.80 32.39 5.56
N LEU A 91 -3.01 31.59 6.31
CA LEU A 91 -1.55 31.68 6.30
C LEU A 91 -0.99 31.43 4.89
N ILE A 92 -1.50 30.44 4.15
CA ILE A 92 -1.05 30.17 2.78
C ILE A 92 -1.45 31.31 1.82
N GLU A 93 -2.70 31.77 1.89
CA GLU A 93 -3.23 32.84 1.02
C GLU A 93 -2.49 34.17 1.20
N ARG A 94 -1.99 34.45 2.40
CA ARG A 94 -1.24 35.69 2.72
C ARG A 94 0.24 35.62 2.37
N GLY A 95 0.66 34.58 1.64
CA GLY A 95 2.06 34.33 1.39
C GLY A 95 2.75 33.90 2.69
N GLY A 96 2.30 32.81 3.30
CA GLY A 96 3.10 32.15 4.33
C GLY A 96 4.48 31.76 3.77
N PRO A 97 5.47 31.37 4.59
CA PRO A 97 6.71 30.81 4.08
C PRO A 97 6.41 29.65 3.15
N ASP A 98 7.37 29.37 2.26
CA ASP A 98 7.29 28.28 1.28
C ASP A 98 6.58 27.06 1.89
N ILE A 99 5.51 26.59 1.25
CA ILE A 99 4.74 25.42 1.70
C ILE A 99 5.57 24.14 1.71
N ASN A 100 6.77 24.19 1.11
CA ASN A 100 7.78 23.14 1.11
C ASN A 100 8.90 23.40 2.13
N TYR A 101 8.83 24.49 2.89
CA TYR A 101 9.82 24.85 3.89
C TYR A 101 9.97 23.75 4.92
N SER A 102 11.19 23.27 5.06
CA SER A 102 11.49 22.06 5.81
C SER A 102 12.25 22.31 7.10
N GLY A 103 12.57 23.57 7.40
CA GLY A 103 13.46 23.96 8.48
C GLY A 103 14.91 23.52 8.26
N ASP A 104 15.75 23.88 9.22
CA ASP A 104 17.11 23.36 9.42
C ASP A 104 17.13 22.27 10.53
N GLY A 105 18.07 21.32 10.42
CA GLY A 105 18.31 20.27 11.43
C GLY A 105 17.78 18.87 11.10
N ASN A 106 17.90 17.95 12.07
CA ASN A 106 17.71 16.49 11.87
C ASN A 106 16.26 16.03 11.66
N LEU A 107 15.26 16.88 11.95
CA LEU A 107 13.83 16.60 11.80
C LEU A 107 13.25 17.42 10.62
N TRP A 108 13.96 17.36 9.49
CA TRP A 108 13.61 17.95 8.19
C TRP A 108 12.24 17.43 7.72
N ASP A 109 11.16 18.07 8.15
CA ASP A 109 9.78 17.68 7.85
C ASP A 109 9.05 18.86 7.21
N PRO A 110 8.95 18.91 5.87
CA PRO A 110 8.05 19.86 5.20
C PRO A 110 6.61 19.74 5.73
N PRO A 111 5.79 20.81 5.65
CA PRO A 111 4.41 20.85 6.12
C PRO A 111 3.59 19.60 5.78
N VAL A 112 3.67 19.12 4.54
CA VAL A 112 2.90 17.94 4.10
C VAL A 112 3.28 16.67 4.86
N ARG A 113 4.57 16.44 5.10
CA ARG A 113 5.08 15.28 5.83
C ARG A 113 4.75 15.38 7.32
N MET A 114 4.88 16.59 7.87
CA MET A 114 4.49 16.92 9.25
C MET A 114 3.01 16.61 9.50
N ALA A 115 2.13 17.04 8.59
CA ALA A 115 0.69 16.81 8.73
C ALA A 115 0.33 15.32 8.68
N ILE A 116 1.01 14.53 7.84
CA ILE A 116 0.85 13.06 7.83
C ILE A 116 1.31 12.45 9.16
N ARG A 117 2.48 12.87 9.69
CA ARG A 117 3.03 12.41 10.97
C ARG A 117 2.06 12.66 12.13
N CYS A 118 1.42 13.84 12.14
CA CYS A 118 0.40 14.22 13.12
C CYS A 118 -0.99 13.58 12.87
N GLY A 119 -1.18 12.82 11.79
CA GLY A 119 -2.48 12.22 11.43
C GLY A 119 -3.52 13.23 10.94
N ARG A 120 -3.11 14.44 10.58
CA ARG A 120 -3.98 15.56 10.21
C ARG A 120 -4.31 15.59 8.72
N TYR A 121 -5.11 14.62 8.29
CA TYR A 121 -5.40 14.44 6.87
C TYR A 121 -6.27 15.54 6.26
N ASP A 122 -7.03 16.26 7.09
CA ASP A 122 -7.68 17.53 6.76
C ASP A 122 -6.66 18.57 6.23
N LEU A 123 -5.55 18.74 6.93
CA LEU A 123 -4.49 19.68 6.53
C LEU A 123 -3.62 19.14 5.40
N VAL A 124 -3.36 17.83 5.36
CA VAL A 124 -2.67 17.22 4.21
C VAL A 124 -3.47 17.48 2.92
N ASN A 125 -4.79 17.32 2.98
CA ASN A 125 -5.66 17.59 1.84
C ASN A 125 -5.54 19.04 1.36
N LEU A 126 -5.57 20.01 2.29
CA LEU A 126 -5.40 21.43 1.98
C LEU A 126 -4.05 21.73 1.34
N LEU A 127 -2.96 21.18 1.89
CA LEU A 127 -1.60 21.36 1.35
C LEU A 127 -1.44 20.73 -0.04
N LEU A 128 -2.08 19.59 -0.30
CA LEU A 128 -2.06 18.92 -1.61
C LEU A 128 -2.90 19.64 -2.68
N ASP A 129 -3.80 20.54 -2.26
CA ASP A 129 -4.56 21.38 -3.19
C ASP A 129 -3.74 22.60 -3.66
N CYS A 130 -2.58 22.86 -3.04
CA CYS A 130 -1.64 23.88 -3.49
C CYS A 130 -0.82 23.36 -4.70
N PRO A 131 -0.73 24.13 -5.81
CA PRO A 131 -0.07 23.68 -7.04
C PRO A 131 1.45 23.49 -6.87
N ASP A 132 2.08 24.23 -5.96
CA ASP A 132 3.53 24.24 -5.75
C ASP A 132 4.01 23.17 -4.75
N ALA A 133 3.12 22.26 -4.33
CA ALA A 133 3.44 21.23 -3.34
C ALA A 133 4.44 20.20 -3.90
N GLN A 134 5.63 20.15 -3.32
CA GLN A 134 6.67 19.20 -3.67
C GLN A 134 6.51 17.92 -2.84
N LEU A 135 6.29 16.80 -3.53
CA LEU A 135 5.98 15.52 -2.89
C LEU A 135 7.08 14.48 -3.02
N ARG A 136 8.01 14.67 -3.95
CA ARG A 136 9.06 13.70 -4.27
C ARG A 136 10.07 13.59 -3.14
N GLU A 137 10.64 12.41 -2.98
CA GLU A 137 11.71 12.12 -2.00
C GLU A 137 11.31 12.30 -0.52
N LEU A 138 10.06 12.67 -0.22
CA LEU A 138 9.59 12.90 1.14
C LEU A 138 9.14 11.63 1.87
N GLY A 139 9.15 10.45 1.25
CA GLY A 139 8.71 9.22 1.92
C GLY A 139 7.29 9.24 2.46
N LEU A 140 6.37 9.98 1.81
CA LEU A 140 5.02 10.24 2.34
C LEU A 140 4.22 8.96 2.59
N LEU A 141 4.31 7.96 1.69
CA LEU A 141 3.61 6.69 1.87
C LEU A 141 4.21 5.85 3.02
N TRP A 142 5.52 5.95 3.25
CA TRP A 142 6.14 5.37 4.46
C TRP A 142 5.59 6.04 5.71
N CYS A 143 5.50 7.37 5.72
CA CYS A 143 4.92 8.12 6.83
C CYS A 143 3.46 7.70 7.11
N VAL A 144 2.63 7.52 6.07
CA VAL A 144 1.25 7.06 6.24
C VAL A 144 1.18 5.65 6.84
N ALA A 145 2.07 4.74 6.41
CA ALA A 145 2.11 3.38 6.93
C ALA A 145 2.61 3.32 8.39
N PHE A 146 3.68 4.05 8.70
CA PHE A 146 4.38 4.00 9.97
C PHE A 146 3.66 4.80 11.08
N TYR A 147 3.29 6.05 10.79
CA TYR A 147 2.65 6.94 11.76
C TYR A 147 1.15 6.67 11.90
N ALA A 148 0.57 7.19 12.98
CA ALA A 148 -0.81 6.92 13.40
C ALA A 148 -1.09 5.44 13.72
N ARG A 149 -0.17 4.78 14.44
CA ARG A 149 -0.49 3.57 15.23
C ARG A 149 -1.11 4.03 16.55
N GLY A 150 -2.36 3.62 16.83
CA GLY A 150 -3.05 3.97 18.08
C GLY A 150 -4.43 4.61 17.95
N GLY A 151 -5.07 4.57 16.77
CA GLY A 151 -6.47 4.97 16.61
C GLY A 151 -6.73 6.44 16.27
N ALA A 152 -5.69 7.27 16.17
CA ALA A 152 -5.81 8.68 15.74
C ALA A 152 -6.35 8.82 14.30
N VAL A 153 -6.18 7.79 13.46
CA VAL A 153 -6.64 7.74 12.07
C VAL A 153 -7.13 6.32 11.77
N SER A 154 -8.31 6.20 11.18
CA SER A 154 -8.91 4.92 10.79
C SER A 154 -8.21 4.30 9.57
N ALA A 155 -8.41 2.99 9.36
CA ALA A 155 -7.90 2.30 8.18
C ALA A 155 -8.45 2.89 6.86
N ALA A 156 -9.71 3.34 6.87
CA ALA A 156 -10.36 3.97 5.73
C ALA A 156 -9.71 5.31 5.37
N GLU A 157 -9.41 6.13 6.37
CA GLU A 157 -8.72 7.41 6.17
C GLU A 157 -7.29 7.20 5.64
N LYS A 158 -6.54 6.22 6.17
CA LYS A 158 -5.22 5.87 5.64
C LYS A 158 -5.29 5.44 4.17
N LEU A 159 -6.25 4.57 3.83
CA LEU A 159 -6.47 4.14 2.45
C LEU A 159 -6.81 5.33 1.54
N ALA A 160 -7.70 6.22 1.98
CA ALA A 160 -8.07 7.43 1.24
C ALA A 160 -6.86 8.35 1.00
N MET A 161 -6.02 8.52 2.03
CA MET A 161 -4.81 9.32 1.96
C MET A 161 -3.78 8.74 0.98
N VAL A 162 -3.51 7.43 1.05
CA VAL A 162 -2.64 6.75 0.07
C VAL A 162 -3.14 6.96 -1.36
N LYS A 163 -4.44 6.78 -1.59
CA LYS A 163 -5.03 7.01 -2.91
C LYS A 163 -4.88 8.46 -3.37
N ARG A 164 -5.04 9.43 -2.47
CA ARG A 164 -4.88 10.87 -2.81
C ARG A 164 -3.43 11.19 -3.14
N LEU A 165 -2.48 10.79 -2.29
CA LEU A 165 -1.05 11.00 -2.53
C LEU A 165 -0.61 10.42 -3.87
N VAL A 166 -0.98 9.17 -4.17
CA VAL A 166 -0.66 8.54 -5.46
C VAL A 166 -1.35 9.23 -6.64
N ARG A 167 -2.54 9.81 -6.46
CA ARG A 167 -3.21 10.60 -7.51
C ARG A 167 -2.48 11.89 -7.83
N VAL A 168 -1.94 12.58 -6.82
CA VAL A 168 -1.24 13.86 -6.99
C VAL A 168 0.22 13.67 -7.39
N GLY A 169 0.97 12.83 -6.67
CA GLY A 169 2.41 12.61 -6.90
C GLY A 169 2.75 11.45 -7.86
N GLY A 170 1.75 10.71 -8.34
CA GLY A 170 1.92 9.65 -9.33
C GLY A 170 2.63 8.40 -8.80
N VAL A 171 3.09 7.56 -9.74
CA VAL A 171 3.73 6.26 -9.46
C VAL A 171 5.09 6.39 -8.76
N ALA A 172 5.77 7.53 -8.91
CA ALA A 172 7.07 7.76 -8.28
C ALA A 172 6.98 7.63 -6.76
N LEU A 173 5.92 8.15 -6.11
CA LEU A 173 5.71 8.01 -4.67
C LEU A 173 5.59 6.55 -4.20
N ILE A 174 5.19 5.65 -5.10
CA ILE A 174 5.05 4.23 -4.78
C ILE A 174 6.43 3.57 -4.72
N ARG A 175 7.35 3.94 -5.62
CA ARG A 175 8.69 3.34 -5.76
C ARG A 175 9.75 4.03 -4.93
N GLU A 176 9.70 5.36 -4.90
CA GLU A 176 10.64 6.23 -4.22
C GLU A 176 9.93 6.83 -3.01
N GLY A 177 10.21 6.29 -1.84
CA GLY A 177 9.72 6.91 -0.62
C GLY A 177 10.75 6.91 0.49
N GLY A 178 11.81 7.69 0.31
CA GLY A 178 12.69 8.20 1.39
C GLY A 178 13.29 7.17 2.35
N GLY A 179 13.16 5.88 2.05
CA GLY A 179 13.44 4.75 2.94
C GLY A 179 13.71 3.49 2.12
N PRO A 180 14.06 2.37 2.76
CA PRO A 180 14.74 1.27 2.10
C PRO A 180 13.91 0.50 1.05
N GLY A 181 12.62 0.75 0.86
CA GLY A 181 11.77 -0.07 -0.04
C GLY A 181 10.66 0.72 -0.71
N ASN A 182 9.76 0.02 -1.41
CA ASN A 182 8.57 0.61 -2.03
C ASN A 182 7.35 0.62 -1.07
N ALA A 183 6.21 1.17 -1.51
CA ALA A 183 4.98 1.25 -0.72
C ALA A 183 4.48 -0.09 -0.18
N LEU A 184 4.57 -1.16 -0.98
CA LEU A 184 4.13 -2.48 -0.51
C LEU A 184 4.97 -2.97 0.67
N HIS A 185 6.28 -2.67 0.73
CA HIS A 185 7.11 -3.04 1.86
C HIS A 185 6.56 -2.45 3.18
N TRP A 186 6.27 -1.14 3.17
CA TRP A 186 5.83 -0.45 4.39
C TRP A 186 4.45 -0.90 4.83
N PHE A 187 3.49 -1.01 3.91
CA PHE A 187 2.14 -1.48 4.24
C PHE A 187 2.07 -2.99 4.52
N CYS A 188 3.09 -3.78 4.14
CA CYS A 188 3.20 -5.16 4.60
C CYS A 188 3.83 -5.25 6.00
N ARG A 189 4.78 -4.38 6.32
CA ARG A 189 5.38 -4.30 7.66
C ARG A 189 4.43 -3.69 8.69
N TRP A 190 3.64 -2.71 8.26
CA TRP A 190 2.67 -1.97 9.07
C TRP A 190 1.31 -1.99 8.38
N PRO A 191 0.61 -3.14 8.42
CA PRO A 191 -0.68 -3.29 7.75
C PRO A 191 -1.74 -2.38 8.34
N LEU A 192 -2.72 -2.01 7.51
CA LEU A 192 -3.95 -1.38 7.98
C LEU A 192 -4.70 -2.33 8.93
N ALA A 193 -5.39 -1.74 9.92
CA ALA A 193 -6.14 -2.50 10.92
C ALA A 193 -7.33 -3.27 10.32
N ASP A 194 -7.97 -2.71 9.29
CA ASP A 194 -9.06 -3.37 8.57
C ASP A 194 -8.51 -4.24 7.41
N PRO A 195 -8.78 -5.57 7.41
CA PRO A 195 -8.31 -6.45 6.35
C PRO A 195 -8.84 -6.09 4.95
N SER A 196 -10.08 -5.56 4.85
CA SER A 196 -10.67 -5.22 3.55
C SER A 196 -9.96 -4.01 2.94
N ALA A 197 -9.72 -2.97 3.74
CA ALA A 197 -8.95 -1.81 3.35
C ALA A 197 -7.49 -2.17 3.01
N GLN A 198 -6.86 -3.07 3.76
CA GLN A 198 -5.53 -3.59 3.44
C GLN A 198 -5.51 -4.30 2.08
N MET A 199 -6.54 -5.12 1.81
CA MET A 199 -6.64 -5.83 0.54
C MET A 199 -6.80 -4.86 -0.64
N GLU A 200 -7.67 -3.87 -0.48
CA GLU A 200 -7.87 -2.83 -1.48
C GLU A 200 -6.61 -1.99 -1.70
N LEU A 201 -5.89 -1.65 -0.63
CA LEU A 201 -4.63 -0.89 -0.70
C LEU A 201 -3.58 -1.61 -1.53
N ILE A 202 -3.32 -2.90 -1.24
CA ILE A 202 -2.32 -3.68 -1.97
C ILE A 202 -2.71 -3.81 -3.44
N ALA A 203 -3.99 -4.09 -3.73
CA ALA A 203 -4.49 -4.19 -5.10
C ALA A 203 -4.36 -2.86 -5.86
N TYR A 204 -4.65 -1.73 -5.21
CA TYR A 204 -4.50 -0.39 -5.77
C TYR A 204 -3.04 -0.06 -6.10
N LEU A 205 -2.11 -0.33 -5.17
CA LEU A 205 -0.68 -0.06 -5.37
C LEU A 205 -0.09 -0.91 -6.50
N GLU A 206 -0.41 -2.19 -6.55
CA GLU A 206 -0.02 -3.08 -7.65
C GLU A 206 -0.57 -2.60 -8.99
N HIS A 207 -1.85 -2.22 -9.05
CA HIS A 207 -2.47 -1.71 -10.27
C HIS A 207 -1.78 -0.43 -10.77
N LYS A 208 -1.34 0.46 -9.86
CA LYS A 208 -0.68 1.72 -10.22
C LYS A 208 0.80 1.59 -10.55
N ALA A 209 1.54 0.71 -9.87
CA ALA A 209 2.98 0.55 -10.08
C ALA A 209 3.35 -0.60 -11.02
N GLY A 210 2.41 -1.50 -11.31
CA GLY A 210 2.63 -2.72 -12.08
C GLY A 210 3.18 -3.86 -11.21
N ARG A 211 3.13 -5.07 -11.76
CA ARG A 211 3.45 -6.33 -11.06
C ARG A 211 4.85 -6.41 -10.42
N PRO A 212 5.94 -5.84 -10.98
CA PRO A 212 7.27 -6.00 -10.40
C PRO A 212 7.35 -5.60 -8.92
N ILE A 213 6.54 -4.62 -8.49
CA ILE A 213 6.51 -4.10 -7.12
C ILE A 213 6.28 -5.18 -6.04
N VAL A 214 5.62 -6.27 -6.38
CA VAL A 214 5.27 -7.36 -5.45
C VAL A 214 6.48 -8.23 -5.08
N ASP A 215 7.51 -8.27 -5.92
CA ASP A 215 8.74 -9.06 -5.71
C ASP A 215 10.02 -8.21 -5.67
N GLU A 216 9.91 -6.89 -5.89
CA GLU A 216 11.01 -5.96 -5.66
C GLU A 216 11.55 -6.13 -4.24
N MET A 217 12.88 -6.13 -4.10
CA MET A 217 13.54 -6.18 -2.80
C MET A 217 13.84 -4.77 -2.33
N ASP A 218 13.69 -4.54 -1.04
CA ASP A 218 14.20 -3.37 -0.36
C ASP A 218 15.75 -3.38 -0.29
N SER A 219 16.36 -2.32 0.21
CA SER A 219 17.82 -2.17 0.31
C SER A 219 18.47 -3.17 1.27
N ALA A 220 17.67 -3.91 2.05
CA ALA A 220 18.12 -5.01 2.91
C ALA A 220 17.84 -6.39 2.29
N GLY A 221 17.44 -6.44 1.00
CA GLY A 221 17.14 -7.68 0.30
C GLY A 221 15.81 -8.33 0.69
N ARG A 222 14.90 -7.61 1.36
CA ARG A 222 13.61 -8.15 1.81
C ARG A 222 12.53 -7.80 0.81
N THR A 223 11.65 -8.76 0.50
CA THR A 223 10.46 -8.52 -0.34
C THR A 223 9.25 -8.06 0.49
N PRO A 224 8.17 -7.55 -0.13
CA PRO A 224 6.91 -7.29 0.59
C PRO A 224 6.36 -8.54 1.27
N LEU A 225 6.51 -9.71 0.64
CA LEU A 225 6.08 -10.99 1.23
C LEU A 225 6.89 -11.35 2.47
N PHE A 226 8.21 -11.10 2.46
CA PHE A 226 9.07 -11.27 3.64
C PHE A 226 8.54 -10.44 4.82
N LEU A 227 8.24 -9.16 4.60
CA LEU A 227 7.77 -8.24 5.64
C LEU A 227 6.35 -8.56 6.12
N ALA A 228 5.48 -9.06 5.23
CA ALA A 228 4.14 -9.50 5.60
C ALA A 228 4.16 -10.69 6.57
N TYR A 229 5.16 -11.57 6.43
CA TYR A 229 5.38 -12.64 7.40
C TYR A 229 5.89 -12.13 8.74
N GLU A 230 6.82 -11.17 8.75
CA GLU A 230 7.33 -10.57 9.99
C GLU A 230 6.27 -9.77 10.76
N SER A 231 5.33 -9.15 10.06
CA SER A 231 4.21 -8.44 10.68
C SER A 231 3.06 -9.35 11.11
N HIS A 232 3.18 -10.67 10.87
CA HIS A 232 2.13 -11.66 11.09
C HIS A 232 0.80 -11.34 10.38
N SER A 233 0.86 -10.55 9.30
CA SER A 233 -0.32 -10.14 8.54
C SER A 233 -0.75 -11.23 7.56
N LEU A 234 -1.52 -12.22 8.03
CA LEU A 234 -2.03 -13.31 7.18
C LEU A 234 -2.83 -12.80 5.98
N ALA A 235 -3.55 -11.68 6.13
CA ALA A 235 -4.28 -11.05 5.03
C ALA A 235 -3.33 -10.57 3.93
N SER A 236 -2.25 -9.86 4.29
CA SER A 236 -1.23 -9.38 3.35
C SER A 236 -0.49 -10.54 2.69
N VAL A 237 -0.10 -11.57 3.47
CA VAL A 237 0.55 -12.78 2.94
C VAL A 237 -0.34 -13.45 1.90
N ARG A 238 -1.61 -13.74 2.23
CA ARG A 238 -2.53 -14.39 1.29
C ARG A 238 -2.73 -13.56 0.03
N LEU A 239 -2.85 -12.24 0.16
CA LEU A 239 -3.03 -11.38 -1.00
C LEU A 239 -1.81 -11.35 -1.91
N LEU A 240 -0.61 -11.19 -1.35
CA LEU A 240 0.64 -11.22 -2.13
C LEU A 240 0.82 -12.56 -2.85
N LEU A 241 0.53 -13.68 -2.17
CA LEU A 241 0.55 -15.02 -2.80
C LEU A 241 -0.48 -15.16 -3.92
N ARG A 242 -1.68 -14.58 -3.77
CA ARG A 242 -2.69 -14.52 -4.86
C ARG A 242 -2.21 -13.68 -6.04
N LYS A 243 -1.44 -12.63 -5.78
CA LYS A 243 -0.77 -11.83 -6.81
C LYS A 243 0.49 -12.49 -7.36
N GLY A 244 0.82 -13.69 -6.89
CA GLY A 244 1.89 -14.53 -7.40
C GLY A 244 3.26 -14.20 -6.83
N ALA A 245 3.35 -13.56 -5.67
CA ALA A 245 4.61 -13.24 -5.01
C ALA A 245 5.50 -14.49 -4.88
N SER A 246 6.79 -14.32 -5.14
CA SER A 246 7.79 -15.37 -5.10
C SER A 246 8.13 -15.73 -3.66
N ILE A 247 7.93 -17.00 -3.32
CA ILE A 247 8.25 -17.54 -1.99
C ILE A 247 9.76 -17.66 -1.79
N THR A 248 10.52 -17.93 -2.85
CA THR A 248 11.98 -18.06 -2.80
C THR A 248 12.62 -16.70 -2.55
N ALA A 249 12.09 -15.64 -3.19
CA ALA A 249 12.50 -14.26 -2.92
C ALA A 249 12.13 -13.81 -1.49
N ALA A 250 11.12 -14.41 -0.86
CA ALA A 250 10.80 -14.20 0.56
C ALA A 250 11.64 -15.07 1.53
N GLY A 251 12.68 -15.75 1.04
CA GLY A 251 13.57 -16.59 1.85
C GLY A 251 12.95 -17.93 2.28
N VAL A 252 11.87 -18.37 1.64
CA VAL A 252 11.31 -19.72 1.84
C VAL A 252 12.01 -20.68 0.88
N THR A 253 12.81 -21.59 1.44
CA THR A 253 13.52 -22.59 0.63
C THR A 253 12.68 -23.86 0.46
N PRO A 254 12.89 -24.62 -0.63
CA PRO A 254 12.24 -25.92 -0.84
C PRO A 254 12.48 -26.91 0.31
N GLU A 255 13.68 -26.89 0.90
CA GLU A 255 14.03 -27.69 2.09
C GLU A 255 13.15 -27.32 3.28
N GLY A 256 12.94 -26.03 3.51
CA GLY A 256 12.05 -25.49 4.53
C GLY A 256 10.57 -25.80 4.29
N LEU A 257 10.13 -26.17 3.07
CA LEU A 257 8.77 -26.66 2.86
C LEU A 257 8.63 -28.16 3.19
N ARG A 258 9.61 -28.97 2.81
CA ARG A 258 9.55 -30.45 2.96
C ARG A 258 9.48 -30.86 4.42
N GLU A 259 10.15 -30.12 5.28
CA GLU A 259 10.31 -30.44 6.69
C GLU A 259 9.20 -29.78 7.55
N ALA A 260 8.52 -28.72 7.05
CA ALA A 260 7.32 -28.14 7.67
C ALA A 260 6.16 -29.15 7.77
N GLY A 261 6.18 -30.17 6.92
CA GLY A 261 5.22 -31.27 6.94
C GLY A 261 5.50 -32.34 8.00
N ARG A 262 6.63 -32.29 8.71
CA ARG A 262 7.10 -33.38 9.58
C ARG A 262 7.02 -33.09 11.09
N VAL A 263 7.44 -31.94 11.61
CA VAL A 263 7.45 -31.64 13.07
C VAL A 263 7.34 -30.13 13.36
N GLY A 264 6.87 -29.75 14.56
CA GLY A 264 6.71 -28.36 15.04
C GLY A 264 7.92 -27.75 15.78
N GLN A 265 7.93 -26.41 15.78
CA GLN A 265 8.75 -25.44 16.55
C GLN A 265 10.24 -25.20 16.19
N GLU A 266 10.47 -24.52 15.07
CA GLU A 266 11.40 -23.36 15.01
C GLU A 266 10.67 -22.14 14.40
N GLU A 267 10.63 -21.01 15.11
CA GLU A 267 9.46 -20.14 15.04
C GLU A 267 9.25 -19.31 13.75
N ILE A 268 10.28 -19.01 12.95
CA ILE A 268 10.11 -18.05 11.83
C ILE A 268 10.11 -18.71 10.45
N ARG A 269 11.08 -19.60 10.15
CA ARG A 269 11.17 -20.27 8.83
C ARG A 269 10.03 -21.25 8.61
N TRP A 270 9.66 -22.03 9.63
CA TRP A 270 8.51 -22.94 9.55
C TRP A 270 7.19 -22.20 9.48
N THR A 271 7.05 -21.06 10.16
CA THR A 271 5.81 -20.26 10.10
C THR A 271 5.49 -19.78 8.69
N ARG A 272 6.50 -19.37 7.90
CA ARG A 272 6.28 -19.00 6.49
C ARG A 272 5.82 -20.18 5.64
N ALA A 273 6.50 -21.31 5.78
CA ALA A 273 6.19 -22.56 5.09
C ALA A 273 4.80 -23.12 5.46
N ILE A 274 4.43 -23.09 6.74
CA ILE A 274 3.11 -23.53 7.24
C ILE A 274 1.99 -22.65 6.69
N VAL A 275 2.14 -21.33 6.74
CA VAL A 275 1.15 -20.40 6.19
C VAL A 275 0.99 -20.60 4.68
N TYR A 276 2.08 -20.88 3.97
CA TYR A 276 2.04 -21.21 2.55
C TYR A 276 1.34 -22.55 2.26
N CYS A 277 1.63 -23.61 3.01
CA CYS A 277 0.88 -24.88 2.95
C CYS A 277 -0.62 -24.65 3.21
N GLY A 278 -0.95 -23.77 4.16
CA GLY A 278 -2.33 -23.34 4.41
C GLY A 278 -2.98 -22.67 3.20
N TYR A 279 -2.26 -21.75 2.53
CA TYR A 279 -2.70 -21.12 1.28
C TYR A 279 -2.95 -22.16 0.18
N LEU A 280 -2.00 -23.08 -0.04
CA LEU A 280 -2.12 -24.12 -1.05
C LEU A 280 -3.33 -25.04 -0.81
N ARG A 281 -3.64 -25.38 0.44
CA ARG A 281 -4.77 -26.26 0.75
C ARG A 281 -6.13 -25.55 0.67
N ARG A 282 -6.19 -24.25 1.00
CA ARG A 282 -7.48 -23.56 1.25
C ARG A 282 -7.82 -22.48 0.22
N ASP A 283 -6.84 -21.68 -0.17
CA ASP A 283 -7.03 -20.50 -1.00
C ASP A 283 -6.71 -20.78 -2.47
N PHE A 284 -5.67 -21.57 -2.75
CA PHE A 284 -5.25 -21.93 -4.10
C PHE A 284 -6.36 -22.63 -4.91
N PRO A 285 -7.11 -23.63 -4.38
CA PRO A 285 -8.24 -24.22 -5.10
C PRO A 285 -9.31 -23.20 -5.50
N ARG A 286 -9.54 -22.18 -4.64
CA ARG A 286 -10.49 -21.10 -4.93
C ARG A 286 -9.95 -20.21 -6.05
N GLN A 287 -8.66 -19.87 -6.01
CA GLN A 287 -7.99 -19.08 -7.04
C GLN A 287 -7.97 -19.79 -8.39
N VAL A 288 -7.81 -21.12 -8.44
CA VAL A 288 -7.92 -21.90 -9.68
C VAL A 288 -9.35 -21.90 -10.19
N SER A 289 -10.33 -22.03 -9.28
CA SER A 289 -11.74 -22.13 -9.66
C SER A 289 -12.30 -20.87 -10.33
N ILE A 290 -11.76 -19.69 -10.05
CA ILE A 290 -12.28 -18.42 -10.59
C ILE A 290 -11.99 -18.27 -12.11
N PRO A 291 -10.73 -18.36 -12.58
CA PRO A 291 -10.35 -18.53 -13.98
C PRO A 291 -11.16 -19.58 -14.71
N VAL A 292 -11.23 -20.80 -14.15
CA VAL A 292 -11.94 -21.92 -14.78
C VAL A 292 -13.42 -21.60 -14.95
N LYS A 293 -14.08 -21.07 -13.91
CA LYS A 293 -15.46 -20.60 -14.02
C LYS A 293 -15.62 -19.52 -15.08
N THR A 294 -14.70 -18.56 -15.11
CA THR A 294 -14.75 -17.42 -16.04
C THR A 294 -14.58 -17.88 -17.48
N ALA A 295 -13.62 -18.77 -17.74
CA ALA A 295 -13.39 -19.40 -19.04
C ALA A 295 -14.59 -20.26 -19.47
N LEU A 296 -15.30 -20.89 -18.53
CA LEU A 296 -16.52 -21.65 -18.79
C LEU A 296 -17.80 -20.78 -18.93
N LEU A 297 -17.75 -19.47 -18.65
CA LEU A 297 -18.92 -18.57 -18.77
C LEU A 297 -19.52 -18.53 -20.18
N PRO A 298 -18.73 -18.46 -21.28
CA PRO A 298 -19.27 -18.50 -22.64
C PRO A 298 -19.97 -19.83 -22.95
N ILE A 299 -19.45 -20.94 -22.43
CA ILE A 299 -20.10 -22.26 -22.56
C ILE A 299 -21.43 -22.26 -21.80
N ARG A 300 -21.53 -21.58 -20.66
CA ARG A 300 -22.76 -21.41 -19.89
C ARG A 300 -23.86 -20.65 -20.64
N ALA A 301 -23.50 -19.82 -21.62
CA ALA A 301 -24.46 -19.19 -22.54
C ALA A 301 -24.88 -20.15 -23.69
N LEU A 302 -24.07 -21.17 -23.97
CA LEU A 302 -24.33 -22.23 -24.95
C LEU A 302 -24.99 -23.47 -24.33
N THR A 303 -25.12 -23.56 -23.00
CA THR A 303 -25.62 -24.74 -22.28
C THR A 303 -27.15 -24.88 -22.32
N SER A 304 -27.70 -25.10 -23.50
CA SER A 304 -28.88 -25.96 -23.64
C SER A 304 -28.49 -27.44 -23.85
N THR A 305 -27.20 -27.77 -23.97
CA THR A 305 -26.72 -29.13 -24.25
C THR A 305 -25.74 -29.66 -23.19
N ARG A 306 -25.74 -30.98 -23.02
CA ARG A 306 -24.86 -31.73 -22.09
C ARG A 306 -23.40 -31.57 -22.52
N LEU A 307 -22.50 -31.22 -21.60
CA LEU A 307 -21.06 -31.28 -21.86
C LEU A 307 -20.67 -32.75 -22.12
N PRO A 308 -20.08 -33.09 -23.27
CA PRO A 308 -19.82 -34.48 -23.60
C PRO A 308 -18.76 -35.08 -22.65
N ALA A 309 -18.89 -36.39 -22.38
CA ALA A 309 -18.16 -37.05 -21.28
C ALA A 309 -16.64 -37.03 -21.46
N ASP A 310 -16.18 -36.95 -22.71
CA ASP A 310 -14.79 -36.75 -23.13
C ASP A 310 -14.25 -35.36 -22.77
N VAL A 311 -15.09 -34.34 -22.83
CA VAL A 311 -14.77 -32.97 -22.41
C VAL A 311 -14.66 -32.89 -20.90
N ILE A 312 -15.59 -33.50 -20.17
CA ILE A 312 -15.50 -33.64 -18.71
C ILE A 312 -14.26 -34.46 -18.36
N ALA A 313 -13.97 -35.55 -19.08
CA ALA A 313 -12.78 -36.37 -18.90
C ALA A 313 -11.48 -35.65 -19.25
N ARG A 314 -11.48 -34.71 -20.21
CA ARG A 314 -10.32 -33.86 -20.56
C ARG A 314 -10.11 -32.76 -19.53
N ILE A 315 -11.16 -32.04 -19.15
CA ILE A 315 -11.11 -31.08 -18.03
C ILE A 315 -10.65 -31.82 -16.77
N ALA A 316 -11.14 -33.04 -16.52
CA ALA A 316 -10.70 -33.94 -15.46
C ALA A 316 -9.26 -34.44 -15.65
N GLN A 317 -8.78 -34.76 -16.84
CA GLN A 317 -7.37 -35.12 -17.03
C GLN A 317 -6.45 -33.91 -16.78
N PHE A 318 -6.90 -32.71 -17.10
CA PHE A 318 -6.11 -31.49 -16.90
C PHE A 318 -6.18 -30.94 -15.46
N THR A 319 -7.30 -31.12 -14.76
CA THR A 319 -7.50 -30.66 -13.37
C THR A 319 -7.39 -31.77 -12.31
N LEU A 320 -7.51 -33.04 -12.70
CA LEU A 320 -7.69 -34.22 -11.83
C LEU A 320 -6.82 -35.45 -12.18
N ALA A 321 -5.93 -35.43 -13.19
CA ALA A 321 -5.13 -36.62 -13.47
C ALA A 321 -4.16 -36.92 -12.32
N PRO A 322 -4.23 -38.09 -11.66
CA PRO A 322 -3.35 -38.48 -10.56
C PRO A 322 -1.90 -38.75 -11.00
N ARG A 323 -1.55 -38.47 -12.27
CA ARG A 323 -0.23 -38.75 -12.87
C ARG A 323 0.40 -37.58 -13.61
N VAL A 324 -0.27 -36.44 -13.74
CA VAL A 324 0.42 -35.23 -14.19
C VAL A 324 1.04 -34.61 -12.96
N ARG A 325 2.34 -34.87 -12.75
CA ARG A 325 3.17 -34.01 -11.89
C ARG A 325 3.18 -32.63 -12.53
N VAL A 326 2.19 -31.80 -12.21
CA VAL A 326 2.24 -30.39 -12.56
C VAL A 326 3.28 -29.78 -11.63
N VAL A 327 4.53 -29.79 -12.07
CA VAL A 327 5.57 -28.96 -11.48
C VAL A 327 5.17 -27.53 -11.82
N ILE A 328 4.46 -26.89 -10.90
CA ILE A 328 4.25 -25.45 -10.97
C ILE A 328 5.50 -24.85 -10.32
N PRO A 329 6.48 -24.33 -11.08
CA PRO A 329 7.51 -23.48 -10.50
C PRO A 329 6.78 -22.27 -9.92
N ILE A 330 6.56 -22.31 -8.61
CA ILE A 330 5.87 -21.26 -7.87
C ILE A 330 6.88 -20.12 -7.72
N GLY A 331 6.57 -18.97 -8.35
CA GLY A 331 7.33 -17.74 -8.19
C GLY A 331 7.79 -17.07 -9.48
N GLU A 332 7.65 -17.71 -10.66
CA GLU A 332 8.22 -17.13 -11.88
C GLU A 332 7.21 -16.64 -12.92
N ARG A 333 5.95 -17.11 -12.91
CA ARG A 333 4.87 -16.53 -13.75
C ARG A 333 3.50 -16.65 -13.09
N PHE A 334 2.67 -15.64 -13.37
CA PHE A 334 1.24 -15.55 -13.06
C PHE A 334 0.53 -16.91 -13.08
N LEU A 335 0.24 -17.42 -11.89
CA LEU A 335 -0.50 -18.66 -11.69
C LEU A 335 -1.90 -18.54 -12.30
N ASP A 336 -2.54 -17.38 -12.12
CA ASP A 336 -3.82 -16.99 -12.71
C ASP A 336 -3.77 -16.91 -14.25
N ILE A 337 -2.71 -16.37 -14.87
CA ILE A 337 -2.58 -16.37 -16.35
C ILE A 337 -2.33 -17.78 -16.88
N ARG A 338 -1.53 -18.60 -16.19
CA ARG A 338 -1.32 -20.00 -16.59
C ARG A 338 -2.61 -20.81 -16.49
N ILE A 339 -3.35 -20.65 -15.39
CA ILE A 339 -4.65 -21.31 -15.19
C ILE A 339 -5.68 -20.76 -16.18
N ASN A 340 -5.75 -19.44 -16.41
CA ASN A 340 -6.65 -18.83 -17.39
C ASN A 340 -6.35 -19.29 -18.82
N ARG A 341 -5.07 -19.28 -19.23
CA ARG A 341 -4.65 -19.79 -20.55
C ARG A 341 -5.03 -21.26 -20.69
N LEU A 342 -4.68 -22.08 -19.70
CA LEU A 342 -5.00 -23.50 -19.70
C LEU A 342 -6.52 -23.76 -19.71
N ALA A 343 -7.30 -22.98 -18.96
CA ALA A 343 -8.75 -23.05 -18.96
C ALA A 343 -9.35 -22.60 -20.31
N ASN A 344 -8.83 -21.54 -20.92
CA ASN A 344 -9.25 -21.05 -22.23
C ASN A 344 -8.87 -22.00 -23.37
N ASP A 345 -7.70 -22.64 -23.29
CA ASP A 345 -7.25 -23.66 -24.25
C ASP A 345 -8.18 -24.88 -24.18
N CYS A 346 -8.54 -25.32 -22.96
CA CYS A 346 -9.55 -26.36 -22.75
C CYS A 346 -10.91 -25.95 -23.31
N VAL A 347 -11.42 -24.76 -22.99
CA VAL A 347 -12.70 -24.24 -23.49
C VAL A 347 -12.73 -24.15 -25.01
N SER A 348 -11.62 -23.72 -25.63
CA SER A 348 -11.49 -23.64 -27.08
C SER A 348 -11.52 -25.03 -27.72
N ALA A 349 -10.82 -26.01 -27.14
CA ALA A 349 -10.86 -27.39 -27.60
C ALA A 349 -12.28 -27.99 -27.49
N VAL A 350 -12.99 -27.70 -26.40
CA VAL A 350 -14.39 -28.11 -26.18
C VAL A 350 -15.32 -27.48 -27.22
N TYR A 351 -15.17 -26.18 -27.48
CA TYR A 351 -15.97 -25.45 -28.46
C TYR A 351 -15.81 -26.03 -29.87
N HIS A 352 -14.59 -26.43 -30.25
CA HIS A 352 -14.32 -27.12 -31.51
C HIS A 352 -15.00 -28.50 -31.57
N SER A 353 -14.89 -29.32 -30.53
CA SER A 353 -15.50 -30.67 -30.51
C SER A 353 -17.03 -30.65 -30.48
N VAL A 354 -17.66 -29.67 -29.81
CA VAL A 354 -19.13 -29.52 -29.79
C VAL A 354 -19.68 -29.04 -31.15
N ARG A 355 -18.95 -28.18 -31.86
CA ARG A 355 -19.33 -27.71 -33.20
C ARG A 355 -19.26 -28.82 -34.26
N GLU A 356 -18.43 -29.83 -34.04
CA GLU A 356 -18.27 -30.99 -34.94
C GLU A 356 -19.31 -32.10 -34.71
N THR A 357 -19.97 -32.17 -33.54
CA THR A 357 -20.75 -33.36 -33.13
C THR A 357 -22.27 -33.19 -33.05
N GLY A 358 -22.81 -31.98 -33.23
CA GLY A 358 -24.26 -31.70 -33.43
C GLY A 358 -25.25 -32.56 -32.62
N GLY A 359 -25.55 -32.23 -31.35
CA GLY A 359 -26.53 -33.00 -30.56
C GLY A 359 -27.29 -32.24 -29.45
N PRO A 360 -28.46 -32.74 -28.99
CA PRO A 360 -29.55 -31.98 -28.36
C PRO A 360 -29.65 -32.05 -26.80
N GLN A 361 -30.75 -31.54 -26.24
CA GLN A 361 -30.89 -30.81 -24.96
C GLN A 361 -31.08 -31.60 -23.62
N ASP A 362 -30.72 -30.90 -22.53
CA ASP A 362 -31.19 -30.97 -21.10
C ASP A 362 -30.44 -31.68 -19.93
N ILE A 363 -30.54 -30.99 -18.76
CA ILE A 363 -30.07 -31.18 -17.35
C ILE A 363 -28.60 -30.79 -17.04
N VAL A 364 -28.37 -29.53 -16.60
CA VAL A 364 -27.03 -28.91 -16.47
C VAL A 364 -26.65 -28.42 -15.05
N ALA A 365 -27.60 -28.17 -14.14
CA ALA A 365 -27.28 -27.52 -12.86
C ALA A 365 -26.49 -28.41 -11.86
N HIS A 366 -26.81 -29.70 -11.78
CA HIS A 366 -26.17 -30.62 -10.84
C HIS A 366 -24.74 -30.99 -11.27
N GLN A 367 -24.51 -31.23 -12.57
CA GLN A 367 -23.21 -31.62 -13.10
C GLN A 367 -22.16 -30.49 -13.03
N TYR A 368 -22.58 -29.23 -13.18
CA TYR A 368 -21.67 -28.09 -12.97
C TYR A 368 -21.27 -27.92 -11.50
N ALA A 369 -22.23 -28.10 -10.57
CA ALA A 369 -21.94 -28.08 -9.15
C ALA A 369 -21.00 -29.23 -8.76
N ASP A 370 -21.20 -30.43 -9.33
CA ASP A 370 -20.38 -31.61 -9.13
C ASP A 370 -18.97 -31.43 -9.72
N LEU A 371 -18.84 -30.92 -10.95
CA LEU A 371 -17.55 -30.60 -11.57
C LEU A 371 -16.78 -29.55 -10.77
N MET A 372 -17.45 -28.47 -10.34
CA MET A 372 -16.80 -27.46 -9.50
C MET A 372 -16.44 -27.99 -8.11
N ARG A 373 -17.23 -28.93 -7.56
CA ARG A 373 -16.91 -29.61 -6.30
C ARG A 373 -15.71 -30.53 -6.47
N GLU A 374 -15.61 -31.22 -7.60
CA GLU A 374 -14.53 -32.14 -7.93
C GLU A 374 -13.22 -31.41 -8.24
N ILE A 375 -13.25 -30.31 -9.00
CA ILE A 375 -12.10 -29.41 -9.20
C ILE A 375 -11.59 -28.89 -7.86
N ARG A 376 -12.49 -28.47 -6.95
CA ARG A 376 -12.10 -28.00 -5.61
C ARG A 376 -11.56 -29.12 -4.73
N ARG A 377 -12.15 -30.31 -4.79
CA ARG A 377 -11.73 -31.50 -4.03
C ARG A 377 -10.33 -31.92 -4.44
N THR A 378 -10.08 -31.95 -5.75
CA THR A 378 -8.82 -32.45 -6.28
C THR A 378 -7.72 -31.40 -6.25
N ALA A 379 -8.04 -30.11 -6.43
CA ALA A 379 -7.09 -29.05 -6.12
C ALA A 379 -6.69 -29.02 -4.63
N SER A 380 -7.59 -29.43 -3.72
CA SER A 380 -7.26 -29.63 -2.29
C SER A 380 -6.40 -30.87 -2.02
N ASN A 381 -6.39 -31.85 -2.94
CA ASN A 381 -5.67 -33.12 -2.85
C ASN A 381 -4.40 -33.17 -3.74
N LEU A 382 -4.05 -32.08 -4.43
CA LEU A 382 -2.81 -31.99 -5.19
C LEU A 382 -1.62 -32.18 -4.24
N GLU A 383 -0.86 -33.25 -4.42
CA GLU A 383 0.47 -33.37 -3.84
C GLU A 383 1.40 -32.37 -4.53
N PHE A 384 1.63 -31.23 -3.90
CA PHE A 384 2.55 -30.23 -4.40
C PHE A 384 3.99 -30.71 -4.21
N VAL A 385 4.55 -31.35 -5.23
CA VAL A 385 5.99 -31.62 -5.28
C VAL A 385 6.69 -30.34 -5.70
N LEU A 386 7.21 -29.59 -4.72
CA LEU A 386 8.15 -28.50 -5.00
C LEU A 386 9.44 -29.10 -5.58
N VAL A 387 9.74 -28.74 -6.82
CA VAL A 387 11.04 -29.01 -7.43
C VAL A 387 11.81 -27.68 -7.43
N ALA A 388 12.93 -27.64 -6.72
CA ALA A 388 13.91 -26.58 -6.87
C ALA A 388 14.48 -26.70 -8.29
N ASP A 389 14.24 -25.72 -9.17
CA ASP A 389 14.93 -25.72 -10.46
C ASP A 389 16.39 -25.35 -10.22
N ARG A 390 17.30 -26.32 -10.40
CA ARG A 390 18.75 -26.10 -10.36
C ARG A 390 19.24 -25.55 -11.70
N ARG A 391 18.63 -24.49 -12.21
CA ARG A 391 19.09 -23.81 -13.42
C ARG A 391 19.38 -22.35 -13.11
N GLY A 392 20.64 -22.09 -12.78
CA GLY A 392 21.13 -20.74 -12.49
C GLY A 392 22.57 -20.67 -11.96
N SER A 393 23.19 -21.80 -11.58
CA SER A 393 24.62 -21.86 -11.30
C SER A 393 25.36 -22.52 -12.46
N SER A 394 25.45 -21.83 -13.59
CA SER A 394 26.39 -22.17 -14.66
C SER A 394 26.85 -20.87 -15.30
N GLY A 395 28.02 -20.41 -14.89
CA GLY A 395 28.72 -19.28 -15.51
C GLY A 395 29.65 -18.62 -14.52
N CYS A 396 30.94 -18.99 -14.61
CA CYS A 396 32.06 -18.22 -14.07
C CYS A 396 32.05 -16.76 -14.57
#